data_AF-A0A8T6RR44-F1
#
_entry.id   AF-A0A8T6RR44-F1
#
_cell.length_a   1.000
_cell.length_b   1.000
_cell.length_c   1.000
_cell.angle_alpha   90.00
_cell.angle_beta   90.00
_cell.angle_gamma   90.00
#
_symmetry.space_group_name_H-M   'P 1'
#
loop_
_entity.id
_entity.type
_entity.pdbx_description
1 polymer ?
#
loop_
_entity_poly.entity_id
_entity_poly.type
_entity_poly.pdbx_seq_one_letter_code
_entity_poly.pdbx_strand_id
1 'polypeptide(L)'
;MKLSETEKKIVKIVEKEFRATPKLIAKKMNLSEQHVRNLMANLSRFEFLKRVARGLYERGSQKLPELETLGKKIKNVHEKITKTTS
;
A
#
# COMPACT_ATOMS: atom_id res chain seq x y z
N MET A 1 5.49 2.70 -11.78
CA MET A 1 4.01 2.72 -11.80
C MET A 1 3.49 3.57 -10.65
N LYS A 2 2.46 4.39 -10.87
CA LYS A 2 1.81 5.19 -9.81
C LYS A 2 0.54 4.47 -9.37
N LEU A 3 0.43 4.12 -8.08
CA LEU A 3 -0.76 3.49 -7.52
C LEU A 3 -1.88 4.53 -7.31
N SER A 4 -3.11 4.14 -7.63
CA SER A 4 -4.31 4.88 -7.25
C SER A 4 -4.54 4.85 -5.74
N GLU A 5 -5.34 5.80 -5.23
CA GLU A 5 -5.70 5.84 -3.81
C GLU A 5 -6.44 4.57 -3.36
N THR A 6 -7.27 3.99 -4.25
CA THR A 6 -7.96 2.72 -3.99
C THR A 6 -6.96 1.58 -3.84
N GLU A 7 -5.99 1.45 -4.76
CA GLU A 7 -4.97 0.42 -4.70
C GLU A 7 -4.08 0.55 -3.45
N LYS A 8 -3.70 1.77 -3.06
CA LYS A 8 -2.96 2.01 -1.81
C LYS A 8 -3.76 1.55 -0.59
N LYS A 9 -5.06 1.87 -0.55
CA LYS A 9 -5.96 1.40 0.53
C LYS A 9 -6.02 -0.12 0.59
N ILE A 10 -6.12 -0.80 -0.55
CA ILE A 10 -6.12 -2.27 -0.60
C ILE A 10 -4.84 -2.84 0.01
N VAL A 11 -3.67 -2.34 -0.41
CA VAL A 11 -2.38 -2.80 0.14
C VAL A 11 -2.30 -2.58 1.66
N LYS A 12 -2.73 -1.41 2.15
CA LYS A 12 -2.79 -1.11 3.59
C LYS A 12 -3.71 -2.05 4.36
N ILE A 13 -4.85 -2.42 3.79
CA ILE A 13 -5.76 -3.37 4.45
C ILE A 13 -5.11 -4.75 4.51
N VAL A 14 -4.51 -5.23 3.41
CA VAL A 14 -3.81 -6.53 3.41
C VAL A 14 -2.66 -6.54 4.42
N GLU A 15 -1.92 -5.44 4.53
CA GLU A 15 -0.82 -5.28 5.49
C GLU A 15 -1.32 -5.35 6.94
N LYS A 16 -2.46 -4.73 7.26
CA LYS A 16 -3.07 -4.80 8.59
C LYS A 16 -3.64 -6.17 8.95
N GLU A 17 -4.23 -6.85 7.98
CA GLU A 17 -4.88 -8.15 8.19
C GLU A 17 -3.91 -9.34 8.01
N PHE A 18 -2.64 -9.09 7.66
CA PHE A 18 -1.62 -10.03 7.19
C PHE A 18 -1.98 -10.77 5.89
N ARG A 19 -3.24 -11.19 5.73
CA ARG A 19 -3.78 -11.84 4.54
C ARG A 19 -5.22 -11.41 4.30
N ALA A 20 -5.60 -11.24 3.04
CA ALA A 20 -6.98 -10.91 2.68
C ALA A 20 -7.43 -11.55 1.37
N THR A 21 -8.74 -11.79 1.27
CA THR A 21 -9.41 -12.20 0.02
C THR A 21 -10.10 -11.01 -0.63
N PRO A 22 -10.36 -11.03 -1.95
CA PRO A 22 -11.14 -10.00 -2.63
C PRO A 22 -12.48 -9.73 -1.96
N LYS A 23 -13.16 -10.77 -1.47
CA LYS A 23 -14.44 -10.65 -0.75
C LYS A 23 -14.33 -9.84 0.54
N LEU A 24 -13.28 -10.07 1.34
CA LEU A 24 -13.04 -9.31 2.58
C LEU A 24 -12.80 -7.83 2.29
N ILE A 25 -11.94 -7.56 1.31
CA ILE A 25 -11.59 -6.19 0.90
C ILE A 25 -12.82 -5.47 0.33
N ALA A 26 -13.59 -6.14 -0.53
CA ALA A 26 -14.83 -5.62 -1.10
C ALA A 26 -15.82 -5.20 -0.01
N LYS A 27 -16.02 -6.04 1.02
CA LYS A 27 -16.86 -5.72 2.18
C LYS A 27 -16.35 -4.50 2.95
N LYS A 28 -15.05 -4.40 3.21
CA LYS A 28 -14.46 -3.26 3.96
C LYS A 28 -14.50 -1.94 3.20
N MET A 29 -14.41 -1.99 1.87
CA MET A 29 -14.36 -0.80 1.02
C MET A 29 -15.71 -0.43 0.40
N ASN A 30 -16.75 -1.24 0.64
CA ASN A 30 -18.06 -1.12 -0.02
C ASN A 30 -17.94 -1.06 -1.56
N LEU A 31 -17.16 -1.99 -2.13
CA LEU A 31 -16.90 -2.11 -3.57
C LEU A 31 -17.38 -3.47 -4.09
N SER A 32 -17.50 -3.61 -5.41
CA SER A 32 -17.81 -4.92 -6.01
C SER A 32 -16.62 -5.88 -5.90
N GLU A 33 -16.90 -7.15 -5.61
CA GLU A 33 -15.84 -8.17 -5.49
C GLU A 33 -15.05 -8.32 -6.80
N GLN A 34 -15.72 -8.25 -7.95
CA GLN A 34 -15.06 -8.36 -9.25
C GLN A 34 -14.07 -7.22 -9.49
N HIS A 35 -14.43 -5.99 -9.11
CA HIS A 35 -13.54 -4.85 -9.23
C HIS A 35 -12.31 -5.01 -8.34
N VAL A 36 -12.50 -5.40 -7.08
CA VAL A 36 -11.40 -5.65 -6.14
C VAL A 36 -10.50 -6.79 -6.61
N ARG A 37 -11.07 -7.86 -7.16
CA ARG A 37 -10.32 -8.98 -7.74
C ARG A 37 -9.38 -8.51 -8.85
N ASN A 38 -9.86 -7.64 -9.74
CA ASN A 38 -9.05 -7.07 -10.80
C ASN A 38 -7.92 -6.20 -10.23
N LEU A 39 -8.22 -5.36 -9.23
CA LEU A 39 -7.21 -4.51 -8.58
C LEU A 39 -6.14 -5.34 -7.85
N MET A 40 -6.53 -6.37 -7.10
CA MET A 40 -5.59 -7.24 -6.39
C MET A 40 -4.74 -8.07 -7.36
N ALA A 41 -5.29 -8.50 -8.49
CA ALA A 41 -4.52 -9.15 -9.55
C ALA A 41 -3.47 -8.21 -10.16
N ASN A 42 -3.85 -6.96 -10.45
CA ASN A 42 -2.91 -5.93 -10.92
C ASN A 42 -1.82 -5.65 -9.88
N LEU A 43 -2.19 -5.41 -8.63
CA LEU A 43 -1.24 -5.22 -7.53
C LEU A 43 -0.27 -6.40 -7.35
N SER A 44 -0.74 -7.62 -7.60
CA SER A 44 0.12 -8.79 -7.55
C SER A 44 1.09 -8.90 -8.71
N ARG A 45 0.71 -8.41 -9.90
CA ARG A 45 1.60 -8.35 -11.07
C ARG A 45 2.80 -7.43 -10.83
N PHE A 46 2.62 -6.39 -10.02
CA PHE A 46 3.66 -5.45 -9.63
C PHE A 46 4.17 -5.72 -8.20
N GLU A 47 4.09 -6.95 -7.71
CA GLU A 47 4.69 -7.38 -6.43
C GLU A 47 4.30 -6.56 -5.17
N PHE A 48 3.24 -5.76 -5.22
CA PHE A 48 2.70 -5.09 -4.03
C PHE A 48 1.89 -6.07 -3.18
N LEU A 49 1.27 -7.05 -3.83
CA LEU A 49 0.61 -8.18 -3.19
C LEU A 49 1.22 -9.48 -3.72
N LYS A 50 1.11 -10.54 -2.94
CA LYS A 50 1.48 -11.89 -3.37
C LYS A 50 0.29 -12.80 -3.22
N ARG A 51 -0.09 -13.50 -4.28
CA ARG A 51 -1.14 -14.52 -4.23
C ARG A 51 -0.59 -15.76 -3.54
N VAL A 52 -1.25 -16.20 -2.47
CA VAL A 52 -0.82 -17.35 -1.66
C VAL A 52 -1.51 -18.62 -2.12
N ALA A 53 -2.84 -18.65 -2.03
CA ALA A 53 -3.66 -19.80 -2.44
C ALA A 53 -5.12 -19.37 -2.62
N ARG A 54 -5.85 -19.99 -3.57
CA ARG A 54 -7.32 -19.86 -3.70
C ARG A 54 -7.89 -18.42 -3.64
N GLY A 55 -7.14 -17.43 -4.13
CA GLY A 55 -7.57 -16.01 -4.10
C GLY A 55 -7.28 -15.28 -2.78
N LEU A 56 -6.51 -15.89 -1.88
CA LEU A 56 -5.90 -15.24 -0.72
C LEU A 56 -4.63 -14.52 -1.15
N TYR A 57 -4.47 -13.29 -0.67
CA TYR A 57 -3.31 -12.44 -0.93
C TYR A 57 -2.65 -12.05 0.39
N GLU A 58 -1.33 -11.96 0.37
CA GLU A 58 -0.49 -11.43 1.43
C GLU A 58 0.33 -10.23 0.92
N ARG A 59 1.07 -9.59 1.82
CA ARG A 59 1.94 -8.47 1.46
C ARG A 59 3.04 -8.94 0.49
N GLY A 60 3.19 -8.27 -0.64
CA GLY A 60 4.28 -8.52 -1.59
C GLY A 60 5.58 -7.81 -1.19
N SER A 61 6.66 -8.01 -1.97
CA SER A 61 7.99 -7.45 -1.73
C SER A 61 8.07 -5.93 -1.98
N GLN A 62 7.25 -5.40 -2.89
CA GLN A 62 7.35 -4.00 -3.28
C GLN A 62 6.72 -3.09 -2.22
N LYS A 63 7.51 -2.17 -1.64
CA LYS A 63 7.02 -1.17 -0.68
C LYS A 63 6.08 -0.18 -1.37
N LEU A 64 5.04 0.26 -0.65
CA LEU A 64 4.25 1.39 -1.12
C LEU A 64 5.19 2.59 -1.26
N PRO A 65 5.10 3.41 -2.31
CA PRO A 65 5.92 4.61 -2.49
C PRO A 65 5.56 5.73 -1.50
N GLU A 66 5.10 5.39 -0.29
CA GLU A 66 4.72 6.33 0.74
C GLU A 66 5.98 6.88 1.42
N LEU A 67 6.23 8.17 1.18
CA LEU A 67 6.85 9.06 2.17
C LEU A 67 8.38 8.96 2.40
N GLU A 68 9.17 8.36 1.51
CA GLU A 68 10.63 8.69 1.52
C GLU A 68 10.87 10.20 1.33
N THR A 69 9.92 10.91 0.73
CA THR A 69 9.95 12.37 0.57
C THR A 69 9.57 13.14 1.83
N LEU A 70 8.72 12.61 2.72
CA LEU A 70 8.35 13.31 3.96
C LEU A 70 9.39 13.07 5.07
N GLY A 71 9.97 11.86 5.14
CA GLY A 71 11.12 11.60 6.02
C GLY A 71 12.36 12.43 5.66
N LYS A 72 12.66 12.60 4.36
CA LYS A 72 13.74 13.48 3.89
C LYS A 72 13.44 14.97 4.14
N LYS A 73 12.18 15.40 4.00
CA LYS A 73 11.79 16.81 4.23
C LYS A 73 11.91 17.21 5.70
N ILE A 74 11.55 16.33 6.64
CA ILE A 74 11.67 16.60 8.09
C ILE A 74 13.14 16.69 8.52
N LYS A 75 14.02 15.80 8.03
CA LYS A 75 15.46 15.87 8.33
C LYS A 75 16.10 17.20 7.87
N ASN A 76 15.75 17.67 6.67
CA ASN A 76 16.28 18.93 6.13
C ASN A 76 15.78 20.17 6.89
N VAL A 77 14.59 20.15 7.50
CA VAL A 77 14.11 21.26 8.34
C VAL A 77 14.84 21.28 9.68
N HIS A 78 15.09 20.12 10.29
CA HIS A 78 15.81 20.05 11.57
C HIS A 78 17.27 20.54 11.43
N GLU A 79 17.99 20.16 10.37
CA GLU A 79 19.35 20.66 10.12
C GLU A 79 19.42 22.17 9.85
N LYS A 80 18.39 22.76 9.24
CA LYS A 80 18.35 24.22 9.03
C LYS A 80 18.14 24.98 10.34
N ILE A 81 17.33 24.46 11.24
CA ILE A 81 17.04 25.13 12.51
C ILE A 81 18.27 25.10 13.42
N THR A 82 19.00 23.98 13.47
CA THR A 82 20.19 23.85 14.32
C THR A 82 21.38 24.68 13.83
N LYS A 83 21.56 24.88 12.52
CA LYS A 83 22.65 25.69 11.97
C LYS A 83 22.43 27.21 12.03
N THR A 84 21.20 27.67 12.25
CA THR A 84 20.88 29.11 12.33
C THR A 84 20.95 29.64 13.77
N THR A 85 21.13 28.75 14.75
CA THR A 85 21.10 29.08 16.19
C THR A 85 22.48 28.85 16.86
N SER A 86 23.56 28.83 16.07
CA SER A 86 24.95 28.77 16.53
C SER A 86 25.73 29.99 16.07
#